data_AF-A0A1W9I321-F1
#
_entry.id   AF-A0A1W9I321-F1
#
_cell.length_a   1.000
_cell.length_b   1.000
_cell.length_c   1.000
_cell.angle_alpha   90.00
_cell.angle_beta   90.00
_cell.angle_gamma   90.00
#
_symmetry.space_group_name_H-M   'P 1'
#
loop_
_entity.id
_entity.type
_entity.pdbx_description
1 polymer ?
#
loop_
_entity_poly.entity_id
_entity_poly.type
_entity_poly.pdbx_seq_one_letter_code
_entity_poly.pdbx_strand_id
1 'polypeptide(L)'
;MRIARLVLSLIAALSSSAALADAPKTLYNKTIRLSWSEYRVQRADAGDVTRGSTASVLQVYVSDGGRLFTRLSRQNSRGRSNNSDTDPDGGKQNTGQGAGNISTSFEGQNLLIENQMRSGARRIQATFNAGFTGCNLRVIFGKDNGQDLYHKGMDGRMYRIISTDVSGTSCSIRPGNAFAS
;
A
#
# COMPACT_ATOMS: atom_id res chain seq x y z
N MET A 1 17.14 -29.51 -60.58
CA MET A 1 17.26 -28.21 -59.86
C MET A 1 16.27 -28.23 -58.70
N ARG A 2 16.78 -28.08 -57.46
CA ARG A 2 16.03 -28.35 -56.21
C ARG A 2 15.24 -27.10 -55.78
N ILE A 3 13.94 -27.27 -55.51
CA ILE A 3 13.04 -26.25 -54.96
C ILE A 3 13.18 -26.28 -53.44
N ALA A 4 13.77 -25.24 -52.85
CA ALA A 4 13.88 -25.07 -51.40
C ALA A 4 12.60 -24.44 -50.86
N ARG A 5 11.86 -25.17 -50.02
CA ARG A 5 10.70 -24.67 -49.26
C ARG A 5 11.20 -23.99 -47.98
N LEU A 6 11.00 -22.67 -47.88
CA LEU A 6 11.19 -21.93 -46.63
C LEU A 6 9.98 -22.20 -45.71
N VAL A 7 10.21 -22.77 -44.53
CA VAL A 7 9.20 -22.92 -43.48
C VAL A 7 9.40 -21.77 -42.49
N LEU A 8 8.46 -20.81 -42.49
CA LEU A 8 8.44 -19.69 -41.55
C LEU A 8 7.67 -20.13 -40.29
N SER A 9 8.39 -20.38 -39.19
CA SER A 9 7.78 -20.71 -37.90
C SER A 9 7.34 -19.43 -37.18
N LEU A 10 6.03 -19.21 -37.10
CA LEU A 10 5.42 -18.08 -36.40
C LEU A 10 5.22 -18.44 -34.93
N ILE A 11 6.12 -17.98 -34.05
CA ILE A 11 5.96 -18.09 -32.59
C ILE A 11 4.96 -17.00 -32.17
N ALA A 12 3.72 -17.39 -31.92
CA ALA A 12 2.71 -16.51 -31.33
C ALA A 12 3.03 -16.30 -29.84
N ALA A 13 3.58 -15.13 -29.50
CA ALA A 13 3.71 -14.68 -28.13
C ALA A 13 2.32 -14.42 -27.54
N LEU A 14 1.83 -15.34 -26.70
CA LEU A 14 0.65 -15.14 -25.85
C LEU A 14 0.99 -14.08 -24.80
N SER A 15 0.72 -12.82 -25.13
CA SER A 15 0.69 -11.72 -24.17
C SER A 15 -0.45 -11.97 -23.17
N SER A 16 -0.15 -12.67 -22.08
CA SER A 16 -1.06 -12.77 -20.95
C SER A 16 -1.10 -11.41 -20.26
N SER A 17 -2.07 -10.58 -20.63
CA SER A 17 -2.40 -9.39 -19.87
C SER A 17 -2.82 -9.86 -18.48
N ALA A 18 -1.99 -9.64 -17.47
CA ALA A 18 -2.41 -9.83 -16.09
C ALA A 18 -3.54 -8.84 -15.82
N ALA A 19 -4.79 -9.28 -15.95
CA ALA A 19 -5.93 -8.50 -15.54
C ALA A 19 -5.77 -8.23 -14.04
N LEU A 20 -5.82 -6.96 -13.64
CA LEU A 20 -5.95 -6.61 -12.23
C LEU A 20 -7.16 -7.36 -11.69
N ALA A 21 -6.95 -8.18 -10.65
CA ALA A 21 -8.03 -8.98 -10.13
C ALA A 21 -9.06 -8.05 -9.48
N ASP A 22 -10.31 -8.19 -9.89
CA ASP A 22 -11.43 -7.50 -9.24
C ASP A 22 -11.45 -7.81 -7.75
N ALA A 23 -11.97 -6.87 -6.97
CA ALA A 23 -12.17 -7.10 -5.54
C ALA A 23 -13.09 -8.32 -5.33
N PRO A 24 -12.78 -9.22 -4.38
CA PRO A 24 -13.64 -10.34 -4.06
C PRO A 24 -15.06 -9.89 -3.70
N LYS A 25 -16.08 -10.44 -4.38
CA LYS A 25 -17.50 -10.07 -4.14
C LYS A 25 -17.94 -10.23 -2.69
N THR A 26 -17.32 -11.15 -1.95
CA THR A 26 -17.55 -11.35 -0.51
C THR A 26 -17.16 -10.14 0.34
N LEU A 27 -16.31 -9.26 -0.18
CA LEU A 27 -15.87 -8.03 0.48
C LEU A 27 -16.70 -6.80 0.06
N TYR A 28 -17.64 -6.92 -0.88
CA TYR A 28 -18.45 -5.79 -1.32
C TYR A 28 -19.28 -5.22 -0.17
N ASN A 29 -19.41 -3.90 -0.15
CA ASN A 29 -20.03 -3.12 0.93
C ASN A 29 -19.40 -3.41 2.30
N LYS A 30 -18.10 -3.68 2.35
CA LYS A 30 -17.35 -3.85 3.59
C LYS A 30 -16.15 -2.91 3.64
N THR A 31 -15.79 -2.54 4.87
CA THR A 31 -14.55 -1.85 5.17
C THR A 31 -13.57 -2.83 5.79
N ILE A 32 -12.38 -2.91 5.20
CA ILE A 32 -11.21 -3.56 5.78
C ILE A 32 -10.42 -2.50 6.54
N ARG A 33 -10.18 -2.72 7.83
CA ARG A 33 -9.39 -1.83 8.69
C ARG A 33 -8.09 -2.51 9.07
N LEU A 34 -7.00 -1.92 8.61
CA LEU A 34 -5.63 -2.30 8.89
C LEU A 34 -5.04 -1.31 9.89
N SER A 35 -4.33 -1.78 10.91
CA SER A 35 -3.54 -0.89 11.77
C SER A 35 -2.22 -1.51 12.17
N TRP A 36 -1.21 -0.65 12.35
CA TRP A 36 0.14 -1.03 12.74
C TRP A 36 0.88 0.18 13.33
N SER A 37 1.99 -0.09 14.03
CA SER A 37 2.94 0.91 14.47
C SER A 37 4.29 0.68 13.83
N GLU A 38 4.92 1.76 13.38
CA GLU A 38 6.24 1.73 12.76
C GLU A 38 7.23 2.47 13.65
N TYR A 39 8.41 1.88 13.85
CA TYR A 39 9.54 2.53 14.49
C TYR A 39 10.62 2.75 13.45
N ARG A 40 11.18 3.96 13.43
CA ARG A 40 12.24 4.33 12.49
C ARG A 40 13.40 4.92 13.24
N VAL A 41 14.60 4.41 12.95
CA VAL A 41 15.84 5.15 13.19
C VAL A 41 16.12 5.93 11.91
N GLN A 42 16.19 7.24 12.01
CA GLN A 42 16.24 8.11 10.85
C GLN A 42 17.08 9.36 11.10
N ARG A 43 17.62 9.93 10.02
CA ARG A 43 18.41 11.15 10.04
C ARG A 43 17.77 12.17 9.11
N ALA A 44 17.57 13.40 9.58
CA ALA A 44 17.23 14.51 8.69
C ALA A 44 18.47 14.97 7.92
N ASP A 45 18.34 15.57 6.74
CA ASP A 45 19.44 15.85 5.79
C ASP A 45 20.74 16.43 6.40
N ALA A 46 20.66 17.24 7.47
CA ALA A 46 21.80 17.75 8.24
C ALA A 46 21.64 17.62 9.77
N GLY A 47 20.79 16.69 10.24
CA GLY A 47 20.42 16.57 11.64
C GLY A 47 20.93 15.31 12.34
N ASP A 48 20.65 15.23 13.63
CA ASP A 48 20.97 14.06 14.45
C ASP A 48 20.17 12.82 14.02
N VAL A 49 20.74 11.66 14.32
CA VAL A 49 20.02 10.38 14.24
C VAL A 49 18.98 10.37 15.36
N THR A 50 17.72 10.19 14.98
CA THR A 50 16.59 10.15 15.91
C THR A 50 15.83 8.85 15.76
N ARG A 51 15.21 8.42 16.85
CA ARG A 51 14.22 7.34 16.85
C ARG A 51 12.83 7.94 16.98
N GLY A 52 11.94 7.58 16.06
CA GLY A 52 10.54 8.02 16.09
C GLY A 52 9.60 6.84 15.87
N SER A 53 8.37 6.96 16.34
CA SER A 53 7.30 6.02 16.02
C SER A 53 6.15 6.70 15.28
N THR A 54 5.41 5.94 14.49
CA THR A 54 4.20 6.38 13.81
C THR A 54 3.17 5.26 13.86
N ALA A 55 2.05 5.53 14.54
CA ALA A 55 0.87 4.68 14.47
C ALA A 55 0.11 5.00 13.17
N SER A 56 -0.33 3.98 12.47
CA SER A 56 -1.07 4.09 11.21
C SER A 56 -2.34 3.25 11.25
N VAL A 57 -3.41 3.80 10.69
CA VAL A 57 -4.66 3.09 10.40
C VAL A 57 -4.98 3.31 8.94
N LEU A 58 -5.14 2.23 8.18
CA LEU A 58 -5.60 2.26 6.80
C LEU A 58 -6.99 1.62 6.73
N GLN A 59 -7.97 2.39 6.30
CA GLN A 59 -9.30 1.90 5.98
C GLN A 59 -9.39 1.72 4.47
N VAL A 60 -9.87 0.56 4.03
CA VAL A 60 -10.15 0.25 2.63
C VAL A 60 -11.61 -0.17 2.53
N TYR A 61 -12.44 0.67 1.92
CA TYR A 61 -13.82 0.34 1.62
C TYR A 61 -13.92 -0.23 0.21
N VAL A 62 -14.60 -1.37 0.09
CA VAL A 62 -14.95 -1.98 -1.19
C VAL A 62 -16.42 -1.68 -1.46
N SER A 63 -16.71 -0.93 -2.53
CA SER A 63 -18.09 -0.63 -2.90
C SER A 63 -18.85 -1.86 -3.40
N ASP A 64 -20.15 -1.72 -3.59
CA ASP A 64 -21.00 -2.69 -4.29
C ASP A 64 -20.55 -3.01 -5.73
N GLY A 65 -19.94 -2.03 -6.41
CA GLY A 65 -19.30 -2.18 -7.71
C GLY A 65 -17.84 -2.65 -7.64
N GLY A 66 -17.34 -3.07 -6.48
CA GLY A 66 -15.95 -3.54 -6.31
C GLY A 66 -14.87 -2.44 -6.34
N ARG A 67 -15.26 -1.17 -6.32
CA ARG A 67 -14.32 -0.03 -6.35
C ARG A 67 -13.70 0.19 -4.97
N LEU A 68 -12.43 0.61 -4.93
CA LEU A 68 -11.65 0.74 -3.71
C LEU A 68 -11.49 2.20 -3.29
N PHE A 69 -11.94 2.52 -2.09
CA PHE A 69 -11.74 3.83 -1.46
C PHE A 69 -10.83 3.64 -0.25
N THR A 70 -9.85 4.53 -0.07
CA THR A 70 -8.91 4.40 1.05
C THR A 70 -8.79 5.67 1.88
N ARG A 71 -8.51 5.50 3.17
CA ARG A 71 -8.10 6.55 4.10
C ARG A 71 -6.94 6.06 4.94
N LEU A 72 -5.80 6.71 4.81
CA LEU A 72 -4.66 6.52 5.69
C LEU A 72 -4.65 7.60 6.76
N SER A 73 -4.87 7.22 8.02
CA SER A 73 -4.69 8.06 9.20
C SER A 73 -3.40 7.73 9.90
N ARG A 74 -2.64 8.74 10.30
CA ARG A 74 -1.37 8.54 11.03
C ARG A 74 -1.22 9.50 12.18
N GLN A 75 -0.48 9.07 13.19
CA GLN A 75 -0.05 9.88 14.30
C GLN A 75 1.38 9.50 14.70
N ASN A 76 2.26 10.49 14.84
CA ASN A 76 3.63 10.25 15.29
C ASN A 76 3.78 10.42 16.81
N SER A 77 4.91 9.95 17.35
CA SER A 77 5.26 10.07 18.77
C SER A 77 5.37 11.51 19.29
N ARG A 78 5.41 12.50 18.40
CA ARG A 78 5.44 13.94 18.74
C ARG A 78 4.06 14.59 18.67
N GLY A 79 3.00 13.78 18.60
CA GLY A 79 1.61 14.23 18.60
C GLY A 79 1.10 14.80 17.28
N ARG A 80 1.90 14.83 16.20
CA ARG A 80 1.42 15.27 14.89
C ARG A 80 0.59 14.16 14.25
N SER A 81 -0.53 14.53 13.65
CA SER A 81 -1.39 13.63 12.91
C SER A 81 -1.66 14.13 11.50
N ASN A 82 -2.02 13.22 10.60
CA ASN A 82 -2.61 13.55 9.33
C ASN A 82 -3.45 12.40 8.77
N ASN A 83 -4.30 12.76 7.80
CA ASN A 83 -5.07 11.81 7.00
C ASN A 83 -4.63 11.90 5.55
N SER A 84 -5.07 10.97 4.72
CA SER A 84 -4.94 10.99 3.26
C SER A 84 -5.98 10.05 2.67
N ASP A 85 -6.88 10.62 1.87
CA ASP A 85 -7.96 9.88 1.23
C ASP A 85 -7.61 9.66 -0.25
N THR A 86 -7.92 8.48 -0.78
CA THR A 86 -7.76 8.16 -2.21
C THR A 86 -9.00 7.46 -2.72
N ASP A 87 -9.57 8.02 -3.79
CA ASP A 87 -10.72 7.45 -4.50
C ASP A 87 -10.28 6.36 -5.51
N PRO A 88 -11.22 5.61 -6.10
CA PRO A 88 -10.88 4.51 -6.99
C PRO A 88 -10.20 4.92 -8.28
N ASP A 89 -10.30 6.19 -8.67
CA ASP A 89 -9.69 6.75 -9.89
C ASP A 89 -8.31 7.36 -9.57
N GLY A 90 -7.84 7.21 -8.33
CA GLY A 90 -6.56 7.73 -7.85
C GLY A 90 -6.61 9.21 -7.45
N GLY A 91 -7.79 9.84 -7.48
CA GLY A 91 -8.00 11.18 -6.97
C GLY A 91 -7.76 11.23 -5.47
N LYS A 92 -7.19 12.34 -5.00
CA LYS A 92 -6.73 12.48 -3.61
C LYS A 92 -7.42 13.63 -2.92
N GLN A 93 -7.82 13.38 -1.68
CA GLN A 93 -8.37 14.39 -0.78
C GLN A 93 -7.67 14.33 0.57
N ASN A 94 -7.76 15.41 1.34
CA ASN A 94 -7.16 15.49 2.68
C ASN A 94 -5.69 15.09 2.72
N THR A 95 -4.89 15.40 1.68
CA THR A 95 -3.53 14.84 1.52
C THR A 95 -2.57 15.36 2.57
N GLY A 96 -2.39 14.59 3.63
CA GLY A 96 -1.49 14.87 4.73
C GLY A 96 -0.03 14.97 4.31
N GLN A 97 0.69 15.90 4.92
CA GLN A 97 2.12 16.07 4.67
C GLN A 97 2.88 14.74 4.91
N GLY A 98 3.56 14.25 3.87
CA GLY A 98 4.38 13.05 3.96
C GLY A 98 3.61 11.74 3.89
N ALA A 99 2.33 11.74 3.51
CA ALA A 99 1.54 10.51 3.34
C ALA A 99 2.00 9.66 2.15
N GLY A 100 2.65 10.27 1.16
CA GLY A 100 3.04 9.60 -0.06
C GLY A 100 1.81 9.27 -0.93
N ASN A 101 2.08 8.69 -2.09
CA ASN A 101 1.01 8.18 -2.95
C ASN A 101 0.69 6.76 -2.51
N ILE A 102 -0.59 6.38 -2.50
CA ILE A 102 -1.03 5.03 -2.20
C ILE A 102 -1.71 4.47 -3.45
N SER A 103 -1.33 3.28 -3.86
CA SER A 103 -2.11 2.42 -4.76
C SER A 103 -2.65 1.25 -3.96
N THR A 104 -3.79 0.70 -4.37
CA THR A 104 -4.46 -0.40 -3.67
C THR A 104 -5.09 -1.32 -4.69
N SER A 105 -4.85 -2.62 -4.58
CA SER A 105 -5.34 -3.64 -5.51
C SER A 105 -5.54 -4.98 -4.82
N PHE A 106 -6.32 -5.86 -5.45
CA PHE A 106 -6.42 -7.26 -5.06
C PHE A 106 -5.60 -8.15 -5.98
N GLU A 107 -5.02 -9.20 -5.40
CA GLU A 107 -4.37 -10.31 -6.09
C GLU A 107 -4.76 -11.61 -5.38
N GLY A 108 -5.84 -12.23 -5.85
CA GLY A 108 -6.43 -13.42 -5.22
C GLY A 108 -6.87 -13.16 -3.78
N GLN A 109 -6.20 -13.77 -2.80
CA GLN A 109 -6.45 -13.59 -1.37
C GLN A 109 -5.61 -12.47 -0.75
N ASN A 110 -4.90 -11.67 -1.54
CA ASN A 110 -4.10 -10.57 -1.03
C ASN A 110 -4.72 -9.23 -1.41
N LEU A 111 -4.87 -8.35 -0.43
CA LEU A 111 -5.01 -6.92 -0.65
C LEU A 111 -3.61 -6.31 -0.56
N LEU A 112 -3.14 -5.76 -1.66
CA LEU A 112 -1.84 -5.12 -1.78
C LEU A 112 -2.02 -3.62 -1.79
N ILE A 113 -1.26 -2.95 -0.94
CA ILE A 113 -1.19 -1.50 -0.89
C ILE A 113 0.26 -1.09 -1.01
N GLU A 114 0.57 -0.29 -2.02
CA GLU A 114 1.90 0.26 -2.18
C GLU A 114 1.86 1.75 -1.85
N ASN A 115 2.71 2.15 -0.91
CA ASN A 115 2.87 3.53 -0.53
C ASN A 115 4.25 4.01 -0.98
N GLN A 116 4.25 4.83 -2.04
CA GLN A 116 5.46 5.38 -2.61
C GLN A 116 6.11 6.37 -1.66
N MET A 117 7.42 6.22 -1.48
CA MET A 117 8.27 7.11 -0.71
C MET A 117 9.09 7.98 -1.67
N ARG A 118 9.99 8.83 -1.17
CA ARG A 118 10.85 9.63 -2.05
C ARG A 118 11.92 8.77 -2.73
N SER A 119 12.38 7.72 -2.06
CA SER A 119 13.02 6.56 -2.69
C SER A 119 12.51 5.28 -2.05
N GLY A 120 12.39 4.22 -2.86
CA GLY A 120 11.78 2.97 -2.45
C GLY A 120 10.27 3.09 -2.17
N ALA A 121 9.73 2.08 -1.50
CA ALA A 121 8.31 1.99 -1.20
C ALA A 121 8.04 1.24 0.11
N ARG A 122 6.87 1.49 0.68
CA ARG A 122 6.29 0.66 1.74
C ARG A 122 5.16 -0.18 1.14
N ARG A 123 5.28 -1.50 1.21
CA ARG A 123 4.21 -2.44 0.87
C ARG A 123 3.46 -2.85 2.13
N ILE A 124 2.16 -2.63 2.14
CA ILE A 124 1.23 -3.09 3.18
C ILE A 124 0.39 -4.18 2.53
N GLN A 125 0.42 -5.38 3.10
CA GLN A 125 -0.24 -6.55 2.55
C GLN A 125 -1.17 -7.14 3.60
N ALA A 126 -2.45 -7.24 3.27
CA ALA A 126 -3.39 -8.04 4.01
C ALA A 126 -3.66 -9.35 3.28
N THR A 127 -3.43 -10.48 3.93
CA THR A 127 -3.72 -11.82 3.39
C THR A 127 -4.96 -12.37 4.06
N PHE A 128 -6.00 -12.63 3.28
CA PHE A 128 -7.27 -13.15 3.76
C PHE A 128 -7.23 -14.66 3.90
N ASN A 129 -8.00 -15.17 4.87
CA ASN A 129 -8.27 -16.61 4.96
C ASN A 129 -9.21 -17.06 3.83
N ALA A 130 -9.38 -18.37 3.68
CA ALA A 130 -10.45 -18.91 2.86
C ALA A 130 -11.81 -18.37 3.36
N GLY A 131 -12.61 -17.82 2.44
CA GLY A 131 -13.92 -17.25 2.77
C GLY A 131 -13.92 -15.78 3.21
N PHE A 132 -12.76 -15.10 3.29
CA PHE A 132 -12.67 -13.66 3.55
C PHE A 132 -13.34 -13.20 4.87
N THR A 133 -13.28 -14.04 5.91
CA THR A 133 -13.83 -13.73 7.24
C THR A 133 -12.80 -13.14 8.18
N GLY A 134 -11.51 -13.31 7.87
CA GLY A 134 -10.39 -12.76 8.61
C GLY A 134 -9.17 -12.55 7.72
N CYS A 135 -8.17 -11.85 8.26
CA CYS A 135 -6.96 -11.53 7.52
C CYS A 135 -5.77 -11.31 8.47
N ASN A 136 -4.58 -11.46 7.94
CA ASN A 136 -3.31 -11.11 8.60
C ASN A 136 -2.66 -9.93 7.88
N LEU A 137 -1.94 -9.08 8.61
CA LEU A 137 -1.30 -7.88 8.08
C LEU A 137 0.22 -8.00 8.16
N ARG A 138 0.89 -7.68 7.06
CA ARG A 138 2.35 -7.50 6.98
C ARG A 138 2.69 -6.15 6.36
N VAL A 139 3.70 -5.49 6.88
CA VAL A 139 4.24 -4.23 6.33
C VAL A 139 5.71 -4.40 6.06
N ILE A 140 6.13 -4.04 4.85
CA ILE A 140 7.49 -4.27 4.34
C ILE A 140 7.99 -2.96 3.74
N PHE A 141 9.24 -2.61 4.02
CA PHE A 141 9.93 -1.50 3.37
C PHE A 141 10.87 -2.05 2.29
N GLY A 142 10.65 -1.64 1.05
CA GLY A 142 11.46 -2.03 -0.11
C GLY A 142 12.37 -0.89 -0.55
N LYS A 143 13.68 -1.17 -0.63
CA LYS A 143 14.69 -0.26 -1.19
C LYS A 143 14.68 -0.32 -2.71
N ASP A 144 14.90 0.81 -3.35
CA ASP A 144 15.12 0.86 -4.80
C ASP A 144 16.59 0.56 -5.09
N ASN A 145 16.88 -0.53 -5.80
CA ASN A 145 18.25 -0.92 -6.20
C ASN A 145 19.30 -0.86 -5.07
N GLY A 146 18.91 -1.27 -3.85
CA GLY A 146 19.78 -1.26 -2.68
C GLY A 146 20.08 0.13 -2.08
N GLN A 147 19.55 1.20 -2.69
CA GLN A 147 19.72 2.57 -2.22
C GLN A 147 19.05 2.81 -0.87
N ASP A 148 19.47 3.88 -0.20
CA ASP A 148 18.84 4.34 1.03
C ASP A 148 17.36 4.70 0.81
N LEU A 149 16.56 4.54 1.86
CA LEU A 149 15.15 4.94 1.87
C LEU A 149 15.02 6.40 2.32
N TYR A 150 14.34 7.20 1.51
CA TYR A 150 14.02 8.58 1.85
C TYR A 150 12.52 8.81 1.94
N HIS A 151 12.09 9.55 2.95
CA HIS A 151 10.69 9.96 3.08
C HIS A 151 10.56 11.39 3.59
N LYS A 152 9.44 12.02 3.24
CA LYS A 152 9.07 13.32 3.77
C LYS A 152 8.25 13.09 5.04
N GLY A 153 8.70 13.62 6.17
CA GLY A 153 8.00 13.54 7.45
C GLY A 153 6.71 14.36 7.48
N MET A 154 5.92 14.20 8.54
CA MET A 154 4.72 15.02 8.78
C MET A 154 5.04 16.48 9.12
N ASP A 155 6.29 16.76 9.50
CA ASP A 155 6.86 18.10 9.67
C ASP A 155 7.36 18.70 8.34
N GLY A 156 7.22 17.97 7.23
CA GLY A 156 7.66 18.39 5.91
C GLY A 156 9.16 18.24 5.63
N ARG A 157 9.95 17.80 6.61
CA ARG A 157 11.40 17.59 6.42
C ARG A 157 11.68 16.27 5.72
N MET A 158 12.79 16.21 4.99
CA MET A 158 13.29 14.97 4.42
C MET A 158 14.09 14.18 5.45
N TYR A 159 13.87 12.87 5.46
CA TYR A 159 14.54 11.93 6.35
C TYR A 159 15.07 10.73 5.56
N ARG A 160 16.33 10.41 5.80
CA ARG A 160 16.92 9.12 5.48
C ARG A 160 16.55 8.12 6.57
N ILE A 161 15.97 6.99 6.17
CA ILE A 161 15.68 5.88 7.08
C ILE A 161 16.89 4.96 7.13
N ILE A 162 17.40 4.74 8.34
CA ILE A 162 18.53 3.86 8.63
C ILE A 162 18.02 2.44 8.92
N SER A 163 16.98 2.33 9.76
CA SER A 163 16.33 1.06 10.05
C SER A 163 14.85 1.26 10.36
N THR A 164 14.09 0.19 10.15
CA THR A 164 12.64 0.13 10.41
C THR A 164 12.31 -1.10 11.21
N ASP A 165 11.33 -0.96 12.11
CA ASP A 165 10.67 -2.07 12.78
C ASP A 165 9.15 -1.85 12.75
N VAL A 166 8.37 -2.94 12.70
CA VAL A 166 6.91 -2.91 12.62
C VAL A 166 6.33 -3.80 13.71
N SER A 167 5.36 -3.26 14.45
CA SER A 167 4.65 -3.99 15.49
C SER A 167 3.16 -3.65 15.54
N GLY A 168 2.42 -4.36 16.39
CA GLY A 168 1.00 -4.09 16.64
C GLY A 168 0.13 -4.20 15.40
N THR A 169 0.47 -5.12 14.48
CA THR A 169 -0.29 -5.33 13.26
C THR A 169 -1.66 -5.93 13.57
N SER A 170 -2.70 -5.42 12.93
CA SER A 170 -4.05 -5.95 13.06
C SER A 170 -4.82 -5.78 11.75
N CYS A 171 -5.67 -6.73 11.44
CA CYS A 171 -6.56 -6.70 10.28
C CYS A 171 -7.98 -7.09 10.72
N SER A 172 -8.97 -6.32 10.30
CA SER A 172 -10.38 -6.59 10.61
C SER A 172 -11.27 -6.19 9.44
N ILE A 173 -12.41 -6.86 9.31
CA ILE A 173 -13.38 -6.65 8.24
C ILE A 173 -14.70 -6.32 8.90
N ARG A 174 -15.36 -5.23 8.49
CA ARG A 174 -16.64 -4.79 9.04
C ARG A 174 -17.61 -4.46 7.91
N PRO A 175 -18.91 -4.75 8.06
CA PRO A 175 -19.91 -4.31 7.11
C PRO A 175 -19.99 -2.77 7.08
N GLY A 176 -20.36 -2.23 5.91
CA GLY A 176 -20.66 -0.81 5.73
C GLY A 176 -19.50 0.05 5.22
N ASN A 177 -19.88 1.26 4.80
CA ASN A 177 -18.98 2.30 4.32
C ASN A 177 -18.48 3.15 5.50
N ALA A 178 -17.20 3.01 5.84
CA ALA A 178 -16.59 3.81 6.91
C ALA A 178 -16.44 5.31 6.59
N PHE A 179 -16.78 5.74 5.37
CA PHE A 179 -16.70 7.12 4.91
C PHE A 179 -18.07 7.82 4.85
N ALA A 180 -19.17 7.13 5.17
CA ALA A 180 -20.54 7.64 5.06
C ALA A 180 -21.05 8.37 6.32
N SER A 181 -20.15 8.90 7.15
CA SER A 181 -20.47 9.66 8.38
C SER A 181 -20.60 11.15 8.12
#